data_AF-A0A7V0V2Q4-F1
#
_entry.id   AF-A0A7V0V2Q4-F1
#
_cell.length_a   1.000
_cell.length_b   1.000
_cell.length_c   1.000
_cell.angle_alpha   90.00
_cell.angle_beta   90.00
_cell.angle_gamma   90.00
#
_symmetry.space_group_name_H-M   'P 1'
#
loop_
_entity.id
_entity.type
_entity.pdbx_description
1 polymer ?
#
loop_
_entity_poly.entity_id
_entity_poly.type
_entity_poly.pdbx_seq_one_letter_code
_entity_poly.pdbx_strand_id
1 'polypeptide(L)' 'MMRVFSGSSHPELAQGICSHLGIPLSPVLRQRFSDDCLYLQLGHTVRNNDVFIVQS' A
#
# COMPACT_ATOMS: atom_id res chain seq x y z
N MET A 1 -12.93 7.28 -5.20
CA MET A 1 -12.95 5.96 -4.51
C MET A 1 -11.72 5.91 -3.61
N MET A 2 -11.82 5.25 -2.45
CA MET A 2 -10.71 5.19 -1.49
C MET A 2 -9.71 4.10 -1.88
N ARG A 3 -8.42 4.39 -1.78
CA ARG A 3 -7.32 3.44 -2.00
C ARG A 3 -6.36 3.50 -0.82
N VAL A 4 -6.08 2.33 -0.26
CA VAL A 4 -5.13 2.18 0.86
C VAL A 4 -3.97 1.32 0.38
N PHE A 5 -2.75 1.81 0.60
CA PHE A 5 -1.50 1.09 0.34
C PHE A 5 -0.69 0.98 1.64
N SER A 6 0.24 0.02 1.70
CA SER A 6 1.08 -0.19 2.88
C SER A 6 2.53 -0.50 2.49
N GLY A 7 3.45 -0.09 3.36
CA GLY A 7 4.85 -0.55 3.31
C GLY A 7 5.04 -1.97 3.87
N SER A 8 6.29 -2.33 4.18
CA SER A 8 6.70 -3.71 4.52
C SER A 8 6.48 -4.16 5.95
N SER A 9 6.62 -3.25 6.91
CA SER A 9 6.88 -3.60 8.29
C SER A 9 5.66 -4.18 9.01
N HIS A 10 4.46 -3.61 8.78
CA HIS A 10 3.23 -4.05 9.46
C HIS A 10 2.04 -4.19 8.48
N PRO A 11 2.10 -5.11 7.49
CA PRO A 11 1.03 -5.28 6.51
C PRO A 11 -0.29 -5.75 7.13
N GLU A 12 -0.23 -6.47 8.25
CA GLU A 12 -1.39 -6.93 9.03
C GLU A 12 -2.22 -5.79 9.61
N LEU A 13 -1.58 -4.70 10.07
CA LEU A 13 -2.26 -3.51 10.56
C LEU A 13 -3.06 -2.86 9.42
N ALA A 14 -2.41 -2.66 8.27
CA ALA A 14 -3.07 -2.09 7.10
C ALA A 14 -4.22 -2.97 6.60
N GLN A 15 -4.05 -4.29 6.63
CA GLN A 15 -5.10 -5.25 6.31
C GLN A 15 -6.27 -5.14 7.29
N GLY A 16 -6.01 -5.02 8.60
CA GLY A 16 -7.03 -4.83 9.63
C GLY A 16 -7.84 -3.55 9.46
N ILE A 17 -7.17 -2.42 9.15
CA ILE A 17 -7.83 -1.14 8.82
C ILE A 17 -8.75 -1.32 7.60
N CYS A 18 -8.24 -1.94 6.53
CA CYS A 18 -9.01 -2.20 5.31
C CYS A 18 -10.22 -3.10 5.56
N SER A 19 -10.05 -4.17 6.35
CA SER A 19 -11.13 -5.07 6.76
C SER A 19 -12.20 -4.35 7.58
N HIS A 20 -11.82 -3.47 8.50
CA HIS A 20 -12.78 -2.68 9.30
C HIS A 20 -13.58 -1.70 8.43
N LEU A 21 -12.94 -1.10 7.43
CA LEU A 21 -13.57 -0.19 6.48
C LEU A 21 -14.34 -0.90 5.35
N GLY A 22 -14.25 -2.23 5.25
CA GLY A 22 -14.90 -3.02 4.20
C GLY A 22 -14.31 -2.80 2.80
N ILE A 23 -13.04 -2.41 2.69
CA ILE A 23 -12.36 -2.16 1.43
C ILE A 23 -11.13 -3.07 1.27
N PRO A 24 -10.67 -3.38 0.05
CA PRO A 24 -9.46 -4.16 -0.16
C PRO A 24 -8.19 -3.30 0.01
N LEU A 25 -7.14 -3.88 0.62
CA LEU A 25 -5.80 -3.31 0.59
C LEU A 25 -5.27 -3.36 -0.84
N SER A 26 -4.78 -2.24 -1.36
CA SER A 26 -4.30 -2.16 -2.73
C SER A 26 -2.91 -2.79 -2.86
N PRO A 27 -2.66 -3.59 -3.91
CA PRO A 27 -1.38 -4.28 -4.09
C PRO A 27 -0.24 -3.29 -4.35
N VAL A 28 0.92 -3.61 -3.78
CA VAL A 28 2.18 -2.87 -3.98
C VAL A 28 3.26 -3.86 -4.36
N LEU A 29 3.89 -3.66 -5.52
CA LEU A 29 5.13 -4.34 -5.85
C LEU A 29 6.26 -3.61 -5.13
N ARG A 30 7.09 -4.36 -4.40
CA ARG A 30 8.27 -3.85 -3.70
C ARG A 30 9.49 -4.62 -4.16
N GLN A 31 10.53 -3.90 -4.53
CA GLN A 31 11.83 -4.46 -4.88
C GLN A 31 12.93 -3.63 -4.24
N ARG A 32 13.91 -4.30 -3.64
CA ARG A 32 15.16 -3.68 -3.18
C ARG A 32 16.26 -4.08 -4.15
N PHE A 33 16.97 -3.09 -4.69
CA PHE A 33 18.10 -3.32 -5.58
C PHE A 33 19.39 -3.54 -4.79
N SER A 34 20.45 -3.98 -5.48
CA SER A 34 21.74 -4.30 -4.86
C SER A 34 22.49 -3.09 -4.30
N ASP A 35 22.09 -1.88 -4.69
CA ASP A 35 22.61 -0.60 -4.19
C ASP A 35 21.76 0.00 -3.05
N ASP A 36 20.91 -0.83 -2.42
CA ASP A 36 19.95 -0.45 -1.38
C ASP A 36 18.85 0.53 -1.81
N CYS A 37 18.73 0.84 -3.10
CA CYS A 37 17.59 1.61 -3.60
C CYS A 37 16.29 0.79 -3.45
N LEU A 38 15.27 1.45 -2.89
CA LEU A 38 13.94 0.87 -2.73
C LEU A 38 13.03 1.33 -3.88
N TYR A 39 12.53 0.37 -4.64
CA TYR A 39 11.53 0.57 -5.68
C TYR A 39 10.15 0.12 -5.21
N LEU A 40 9.16 0.96 -5.46
CA LEU A 40 7.75 0.70 -5.18
C LEU A 40 6.91 1.01 -6.43
N GLN A 41 6.01 0.09 -6.79
CA GLN A 41 5.00 0.31 -7.81
C GLN A 41 3.63 0.04 -7.24
N LEU A 42 2.76 1.05 -7.30
CA LEU A 42 1.36 0.94 -6.90
C LEU A 42 0.59 0.16 -7.97
N GLY A 43 -0.03 -0.96 -7.61
CA GLY A 43 -0.74 -1.84 -8.55
C GLY A 43 -2.11 -1.31 -8.99
N HIS A 44 -2.48 -0.09 -8.59
CA HIS A 44 -3.72 0.58 -8.98
C HIS A 44 -3.48 2.04 -9.30
N THR A 45 -4.33 2.59 -10.18
CA THR A 45 -4.36 4.03 -10.45
C THR A 45 -4.77 4.81 -9.20
N VAL A 46 -4.07 5.91 -8.96
CA VAL A 46 -4.33 6.86 -7.87
C VAL A 46 -5.10 8.10 -8.33
N ARG A 47 -5.23 8.30 -9.65
CA ARG A 47 -5.89 9.48 -10.21
C ARG A 47 -7.35 9.53 -9.76
N ASN A 48 -7.81 10.68 -9.25
CA ASN A 48 -9.17 10.89 -8.76
C ASN A 48 -9.60 9.90 -7.65
N ASN A 49 -8.65 9.40 -6.87
CA ASN A 49 -8.91 8.56 -5.71
C ASN A 49 -8.40 9.27 -4.45
N ASP A 50 -9.07 9.02 -3.32
CA ASP A 50 -8.58 9.41 -2.01
C ASP A 50 -7.56 8.35 -1.58
N VAL A 51 -6.29 8.74 -1.49
CA VAL A 51 -5.18 7.82 -1.30
C VAL A 51 -4.61 7.95 0.10
N PHE A 52 -4.52 6.81 0.78
CA PHE A 52 -3.93 6.68 2.11
C PHE A 52 -2.76 5.70 2.04
N ILE A 53 -1.65 6.07 2.65
CA ILE A 53 -0.46 5.21 2.78
C ILE A 53 -0.27 4.95 4.27
N VAL A 54 -0.40 3.70 4.67
CA VAL A 54 -0.17 3.28 6.06
C VAL A 54 1.34 3.14 6.26
N GLN A 55 1.88 3.91 7.20
CA GLN A 55 3.28 3.80 7.57
C GLN A 55 3.55 2.43 8.17
N SER A 56 4.64 1.84 7.69
CA SER A 56 5.21 0.60 8.15
C SER A 56 6.04 0.79 9.41
#